data_AF-A0A8J4QQU5-F1
#
_entry.id   AF-A0A8J4QQU5-F1
#
_cell.length_a   1.000
_cell.length_b   1.000
_cell.length_c   1.000
_cell.angle_alpha   90.00
_cell.angle_beta   90.00
_cell.angle_gamma   90.00
#
_symmetry.space_group_name_H-M   'P 1'
#
loop_
_entity.id
_entity.type
_entity.pdbx_description
1 polymer ?
#
loop_
_entity_poly.entity_id
_entity_poly.type
_entity_poly.pdbx_seq_one_letter_code
_entity_poly.pdbx_strand_id
1 'polypeptide(L)'
;MRLGFCKTLISLSLQTPSHLHKIPIPYSISLFFFSSKAKESKPTVTVLDYLINKHQFSHEVALKASSVIACLKRPIEVDSMLSFLKESGFSKTHIEEVVKRVPEVLTANLASNIKPKIQIFQNLGFSPDDIAEIVSSDPWILKRSADNRLGPSILMLKTILGSNAEVIRALKVSGWFLKHDLEKTMKPNIEFMKGCGVSSSQIVKYMFNFPRFFLHKPESIQDFVKTVEEMGFDRKSKMFLAALRTVSSMTHENWELKLELFRSLGFSENDILSVFRRVPQVFSISERKIKEVTELLLSAWNIDISYIVRHPELLICSIEHRLKPRLRVLKILEKENALKKKPGLTTVCKITDKKFFEKFVLPYSKEIVELNVASWAS
;
A
#
# COMPACT_ATOMS: atom_id res chain seq x y z
N MET A 1 34.40 1.87 -12.60
CA MET A 1 34.47 2.99 -13.57
C MET A 1 34.01 2.46 -14.93
N ARG A 2 32.87 2.96 -15.45
CA ARG A 2 32.40 2.95 -16.87
C ARG A 2 32.02 1.56 -17.46
N LEU A 3 30.86 1.31 -18.08
CA LEU A 3 29.94 2.12 -18.90
C LEU A 3 28.46 1.69 -18.72
N GLY A 4 27.53 2.66 -18.73
CA GLY A 4 26.10 2.40 -18.90
C GLY A 4 25.16 3.51 -18.38
N PHE A 5 25.64 4.38 -17.50
CA PHE A 5 24.88 5.52 -16.98
C PHE A 5 25.06 6.74 -17.90
N CYS A 6 24.11 6.98 -18.81
CA CYS A 6 23.68 8.29 -19.35
C CYS A 6 22.89 8.11 -20.67
N LYS A 7 21.62 8.53 -20.70
CA LYS A 7 21.20 9.74 -21.42
C LYS A 7 19.71 10.05 -21.24
N THR A 8 19.48 11.33 -20.98
CA THR A 8 18.29 12.00 -20.47
C THR A 8 17.32 12.42 -21.57
N LEU A 9 16.07 12.65 -21.15
CA LEU A 9 14.97 13.38 -21.81
C LEU A 9 15.37 14.69 -22.52
N ILE A 10 14.64 15.04 -23.59
CA ILE A 10 13.82 16.27 -23.79
C ILE A 10 13.58 16.48 -25.30
N SER A 11 12.31 16.59 -25.72
CA SER A 11 11.80 17.78 -26.45
C SER A 11 10.29 17.69 -26.66
N LEU A 12 9.59 18.64 -26.05
CA LEU A 12 8.26 19.09 -26.43
C LEU A 12 8.44 20.26 -27.41
N SER A 13 7.54 20.30 -28.40
CA SER A 13 6.87 21.48 -28.93
C SER A 13 7.10 21.86 -30.41
N LEU A 14 5.95 22.13 -31.03
CA LEU A 14 5.65 23.01 -32.17
C LEU A 14 5.92 22.51 -33.59
N GLN A 15 4.83 22.23 -34.33
CA GLN A 15 4.36 23.11 -35.41
C GLN A 15 3.00 22.63 -35.98
N THR A 16 1.98 23.51 -35.92
CA THR A 16 0.87 23.57 -36.89
C THR A 16 1.37 24.13 -38.23
N PRO A 17 0.69 23.87 -39.35
CA PRO A 17 -0.11 24.97 -39.92
C PRO A 17 -1.48 24.60 -40.51
N SER A 18 -2.38 25.55 -40.27
CA SER A 18 -3.56 25.99 -41.03
C SER A 18 -3.75 25.54 -42.48
N HIS A 19 -5.02 25.32 -42.86
CA HIS A 19 -5.63 26.07 -43.97
C HIS A 19 -7.13 26.34 -43.72
N LEU A 20 -7.47 27.62 -43.87
CA LEU A 20 -8.80 28.24 -43.81
C LEU A 20 -9.54 28.07 -45.14
N HIS A 21 -10.86 27.93 -45.10
CA HIS A 21 -11.77 28.65 -46.01
C HIS A 21 -13.13 28.90 -45.34
N LYS A 22 -13.62 30.15 -45.49
CA LYS A 22 -14.85 30.72 -44.92
C LYS A 22 -16.02 30.63 -45.93
N ILE A 23 -17.21 30.18 -45.44
CA ILE A 23 -18.56 30.84 -45.40
C ILE A 23 -19.18 31.30 -46.76
N PRO A 24 -20.48 31.04 -47.08
CA PRO A 24 -21.63 31.64 -46.37
C PRO A 24 -22.96 30.86 -46.19
N ILE A 25 -23.72 31.32 -45.19
CA ILE A 25 -25.11 31.00 -44.83
C ILE A 25 -26.06 31.77 -45.80
N PRO A 26 -27.29 31.28 -46.11
CA PRO A 26 -28.47 31.81 -45.41
C PRO A 26 -29.58 30.77 -45.08
N TYR A 27 -30.19 30.96 -43.91
CA TYR A 27 -31.57 30.69 -43.44
C TYR A 27 -32.41 29.52 -44.00
N SER A 28 -32.90 28.67 -43.09
CA SER A 28 -34.35 28.43 -42.90
C SER A 28 -34.61 27.74 -41.56
N ILE A 29 -35.35 28.41 -40.68
CA ILE A 29 -35.86 27.83 -39.43
C ILE A 29 -37.18 27.17 -39.77
N SER A 30 -37.21 25.84 -39.89
CA SER A 30 -38.46 25.08 -39.84
C SER A 30 -38.73 24.64 -38.39
N LEU A 31 -39.64 25.34 -37.72
CA LEU A 31 -40.26 24.87 -36.49
C LEU A 31 -41.23 23.73 -36.83
N PHE A 32 -40.72 22.50 -36.90
CA PHE A 32 -41.59 21.33 -36.82
C PHE A 32 -41.94 21.11 -35.35
N PHE A 33 -43.15 21.54 -34.97
CA PHE A 33 -43.81 21.09 -33.75
C PHE A 33 -44.10 19.59 -33.87
N PHE A 34 -43.15 18.76 -33.46
CA PHE A 34 -43.45 17.37 -33.16
C PHE A 34 -44.17 17.31 -31.80
N SER A 35 -45.49 17.21 -31.86
CA SER A 35 -46.32 16.75 -30.74
C SER A 35 -45.95 15.30 -30.43
N SER A 36 -44.92 15.12 -29.62
CA SER A 36 -44.56 13.84 -29.01
C SER A 36 -45.60 13.51 -27.94
N LYS A 37 -46.45 12.51 -28.20
CA LYS A 37 -47.22 11.83 -27.14
C LYS A 37 -46.27 11.51 -25.98
N ALA A 38 -46.59 11.99 -24.78
CA ALA A 38 -45.86 11.63 -23.58
C ALA A 38 -45.85 10.10 -23.46
N LYS A 39 -44.68 9.47 -23.66
CA LYS A 39 -44.45 8.13 -23.14
C LYS A 39 -44.61 8.24 -21.63
N GLU A 40 -45.53 7.48 -21.06
CA GLU A 40 -45.61 7.28 -19.60
C GLU A 40 -44.20 6.99 -19.07
N SER A 41 -43.62 7.96 -18.38
CA SER A 41 -42.32 7.80 -17.75
C SER A 41 -42.52 6.86 -16.58
N LYS A 42 -41.88 5.68 -16.63
CA LYS A 42 -41.82 4.75 -15.50
C LYS A 42 -41.44 5.52 -14.22
N PRO A 43 -42.07 5.21 -13.06
CA PRO A 43 -41.82 5.93 -11.83
C PRO A 43 -40.34 5.85 -11.49
N THR A 44 -39.70 7.02 -11.52
CA THR A 44 -38.28 7.18 -11.30
C THR A 44 -38.09 7.46 -9.82
N VAL A 45 -37.64 6.46 -9.05
CA VAL A 45 -37.48 6.59 -7.59
C VAL A 45 -36.07 7.08 -7.28
N THR A 46 -35.95 8.05 -6.39
CA THR A 46 -34.68 8.56 -5.89
C THR A 46 -33.95 7.45 -5.12
N VAL A 47 -32.66 7.23 -5.43
CA VAL A 47 -31.87 6.19 -4.74
C VAL A 47 -31.76 6.47 -3.24
N LEU A 48 -31.67 7.75 -2.87
CA LEU A 48 -31.56 8.19 -1.48
C LEU A 48 -32.74 7.71 -0.64
N ASP A 49 -33.96 8.11 -1.02
CA ASP A 49 -35.18 7.76 -0.28
C ASP A 49 -35.45 6.27 -0.34
N TYR A 50 -35.13 5.63 -1.46
CA TYR A 50 -35.30 4.19 -1.62
C TYR A 50 -34.43 3.38 -0.65
N LEU A 51 -33.14 3.70 -0.56
CA LEU A 51 -32.22 2.98 0.34
C LEU A 51 -32.52 3.25 1.82
N ILE A 52 -32.87 4.49 2.18
CA ILE A 52 -33.19 4.86 3.56
C ILE A 52 -34.53 4.26 3.99
N ASN A 53 -35.61 4.56 3.26
CA ASN A 53 -36.95 4.25 3.74
C ASN A 53 -37.30 2.77 3.58
N LYS A 54 -36.84 2.12 2.49
CA LYS A 54 -37.18 0.72 2.21
C LYS A 54 -36.18 -0.26 2.79
N HIS A 55 -34.88 0.03 2.67
CA HIS A 55 -33.82 -0.89 3.07
C HIS A 55 -33.11 -0.49 4.37
N GLN A 56 -33.50 0.63 4.97
CA GLN A 56 -32.97 1.14 6.23
C GLN A 56 -31.46 1.40 6.20
N PHE A 57 -30.90 1.75 5.04
CA PHE A 57 -29.48 2.04 4.93
C PHE A 57 -29.14 3.30 5.72
N SER A 58 -27.91 3.39 6.21
CA SER A 58 -27.41 4.63 6.81
C SER A 58 -27.48 5.80 5.81
N HIS A 59 -27.80 6.98 6.33
CA HIS A 59 -27.94 8.20 5.52
C HIS A 59 -26.67 8.51 4.73
N GLU A 60 -25.48 8.30 5.32
CA GLU A 60 -24.19 8.49 4.66
C GLU A 60 -24.05 7.60 3.41
N VAL A 61 -24.37 6.31 3.52
CA VAL A 61 -24.26 5.35 2.41
C VAL A 61 -25.26 5.69 1.32
N ALA A 62 -26.49 6.02 1.68
CA ALA A 62 -27.54 6.37 0.74
C ALA A 62 -27.21 7.65 -0.05
N LEU A 63 -26.68 8.69 0.63
CA LEU A 63 -26.18 9.91 -0.02
C LEU A 63 -25.03 9.62 -0.98
N LYS A 64 -24.08 8.78 -0.57
CA LYS A 64 -22.95 8.41 -1.41
C LYS A 64 -23.43 7.68 -2.66
N ALA A 65 -24.35 6.73 -2.51
CA ALA A 65 -24.94 6.02 -3.63
C ALA A 65 -25.73 6.94 -4.55
N SER A 66 -26.54 7.86 -4.01
CA SER A 66 -27.34 8.80 -4.80
C SER A 66 -26.49 9.80 -5.60
N SER A 67 -25.28 10.12 -5.12
CA SER A 67 -24.35 10.97 -5.88
C SER A 67 -23.82 10.31 -7.16
N VAL A 68 -23.82 8.97 -7.23
CA VAL A 68 -23.40 8.20 -8.40
C VAL A 68 -24.59 7.76 -9.24
N ILE A 69 -25.69 7.38 -8.59
CA ILE A 69 -26.93 6.91 -9.22
C ILE A 69 -28.06 7.77 -8.67
N ALA A 70 -28.46 8.81 -9.39
CA ALA A 70 -29.52 9.70 -8.90
C ALA A 70 -30.86 8.98 -8.73
N CYS A 71 -31.18 8.06 -9.66
CA CYS A 71 -32.51 7.48 -9.77
C CYS A 71 -32.49 6.03 -10.25
N LEU A 72 -33.45 5.22 -9.77
CA LEU A 72 -33.63 3.82 -10.15
C LEU A 72 -34.69 3.69 -11.24
N LYS A 73 -34.27 3.17 -12.41
CA LYS A 73 -35.19 2.81 -13.50
C LYS A 73 -35.96 1.52 -13.24
N ARG A 74 -35.39 0.62 -12.43
CA ARG A 74 -35.92 -0.72 -12.13
C ARG A 74 -35.70 -1.06 -10.64
N PRO A 75 -36.48 -0.46 -9.72
CA PRO A 75 -36.30 -0.67 -8.28
C PRO A 75 -36.40 -2.14 -7.83
N ILE A 76 -37.25 -2.94 -8.48
CA ILE A 76 -37.44 -4.38 -8.20
C ILE A 76 -36.15 -5.19 -8.42
N GLU A 77 -35.30 -4.78 -9.37
CA GLU A 77 -34.01 -5.45 -9.59
C GLU A 77 -33.01 -5.15 -8.47
N VAL A 78 -33.11 -3.96 -7.87
CA VAL A 78 -32.34 -3.60 -6.67
C VAL A 78 -32.75 -4.48 -5.49
N ASP A 79 -34.06 -4.68 -5.29
CA ASP A 79 -34.57 -5.59 -4.25
C ASP A 79 -34.00 -7.00 -4.45
N SER A 80 -34.07 -7.51 -5.69
CA SER A 80 -33.53 -8.82 -6.05
C SER A 80 -32.03 -8.94 -5.79
N MET A 81 -31.26 -7.89 -6.12
CA MET A 81 -29.82 -7.82 -5.86
C MET A 81 -29.51 -7.86 -4.36
N LEU A 82 -30.20 -7.03 -3.57
CA LEU A 82 -29.97 -6.93 -2.13
C LEU A 82 -30.40 -8.21 -1.40
N SER A 83 -31.53 -8.80 -1.78
CA SER A 83 -31.99 -10.10 -1.24
C SER A 83 -30.99 -11.21 -1.57
N PHE A 84 -30.50 -11.29 -2.82
CA PHE A 84 -29.49 -12.26 -3.19
C PHE A 84 -28.21 -12.14 -2.37
N LEU A 85 -27.71 -10.91 -2.14
CA LEU A 85 -26.52 -10.72 -1.32
C LEU A 85 -26.75 -11.19 0.13
N LYS A 86 -27.92 -10.90 0.71
CA LYS A 86 -28.29 -11.39 2.05
C LYS A 86 -28.34 -12.92 2.10
N GLU A 87 -29.01 -13.54 1.14
CA GLU A 87 -29.08 -15.00 0.99
C GLU A 87 -27.69 -15.63 0.76
N SER A 88 -26.75 -14.87 0.20
CA SER A 88 -25.35 -15.28 0.01
C SER A 88 -24.46 -15.04 1.23
N GLY A 89 -25.03 -14.71 2.40
CA GLY A 89 -24.29 -14.52 3.66
C GLY A 89 -23.85 -13.09 3.96
N PHE A 90 -24.22 -12.10 3.14
CA PHE A 90 -23.83 -10.72 3.40
C PHE A 90 -24.74 -10.10 4.46
N SER A 91 -24.13 -9.67 5.56
CA SER A 91 -24.81 -8.84 6.57
C SER A 91 -25.17 -7.46 5.99
N LYS A 92 -26.05 -6.74 6.69
CA LYS A 92 -26.39 -5.36 6.33
C LYS A 92 -25.16 -4.46 6.23
N THR A 93 -24.20 -4.60 7.15
CA THR A 93 -22.96 -3.81 7.16
C THR A 93 -22.08 -4.15 5.96
N HIS A 94 -21.97 -5.42 5.58
CA HIS A 94 -21.24 -5.82 4.36
C HIS A 94 -21.87 -5.20 3.10
N ILE A 95 -23.19 -5.25 2.99
CA ILE A 95 -23.91 -4.68 1.85
C ILE A 95 -23.75 -3.16 1.80
N GLU A 96 -23.90 -2.48 2.94
CA GLU A 96 -23.71 -1.03 3.03
C GLU A 96 -22.29 -0.61 2.62
N GLU A 97 -21.26 -1.34 3.05
CA GLU A 97 -19.86 -1.08 2.65
C GLU A 97 -19.64 -1.26 1.14
N VAL A 98 -20.21 -2.32 0.56
CA VAL A 98 -20.18 -2.58 -0.88
C VAL A 98 -20.84 -1.44 -1.65
N VAL A 99 -22.04 -1.02 -1.24
CA VAL A 99 -22.81 0.03 -1.91
C VAL A 99 -22.16 1.41 -1.72
N LYS A 100 -21.56 1.68 -0.57
CA LYS A 100 -20.84 2.94 -0.29
C LYS A 100 -19.68 3.16 -1.27
N ARG A 101 -18.94 2.10 -1.57
CA ARG A 101 -17.72 2.15 -2.41
C ARG A 101 -18.00 1.92 -3.89
N VAL A 102 -19.00 1.09 -4.20
CA VAL A 102 -19.38 0.73 -5.57
C VAL A 102 -20.91 0.76 -5.72
N PRO A 103 -21.54 1.95 -5.77
CA PRO A 103 -22.99 2.06 -5.90
C PRO A 103 -23.57 1.35 -7.14
N GLU A 104 -22.79 1.28 -8.23
CA GLU A 104 -23.24 0.68 -9.50
C GLU A 104 -23.56 -0.81 -9.41
N VAL A 105 -23.14 -1.47 -8.33
CA VAL A 105 -23.54 -2.85 -8.01
C VAL A 105 -25.05 -2.99 -7.91
N LEU A 106 -25.77 -1.96 -7.44
CA LEU A 106 -27.23 -1.97 -7.30
C LEU A 106 -27.93 -2.11 -8.66
N THR A 107 -27.30 -1.59 -9.71
CA THR A 107 -27.83 -1.60 -11.08
C THR A 107 -27.16 -2.63 -11.99
N ALA A 108 -26.22 -3.41 -11.45
CA ALA A 108 -25.53 -4.46 -12.21
C ALA A 108 -26.46 -5.62 -12.53
N ASN A 109 -26.20 -6.33 -13.64
CA ASN A 109 -26.97 -7.53 -13.97
C ASN A 109 -26.67 -8.65 -12.97
N LEU A 110 -27.67 -9.03 -12.17
CA LEU A 110 -27.52 -10.05 -11.14
C LEU A 110 -27.08 -11.41 -11.73
N ALA A 111 -27.71 -11.86 -12.81
CA ALA A 111 -27.51 -13.20 -13.37
C ALA A 111 -26.18 -13.35 -14.12
N SER A 112 -25.79 -12.37 -14.93
CA SER A 112 -24.59 -12.45 -15.75
C SER A 112 -23.34 -11.83 -15.12
N ASN A 113 -23.48 -11.00 -14.09
CA ASN A 113 -22.35 -10.26 -13.51
C ASN A 113 -22.04 -10.69 -12.06
N ILE A 114 -23.01 -10.60 -11.15
CA ILE A 114 -22.78 -10.76 -9.71
C ILE A 114 -22.83 -12.23 -9.29
N LYS A 115 -23.88 -12.98 -9.64
CA LYS A 115 -24.05 -14.40 -9.30
C LYS A 115 -22.84 -15.27 -9.69
N PRO A 116 -22.29 -15.18 -10.93
CA PRO A 116 -21.16 -16.02 -11.32
C PRO A 116 -19.90 -15.77 -10.47
N LYS A 117 -19.68 -14.53 -10.02
CA LYS A 117 -18.52 -14.20 -9.19
C LYS A 117 -18.62 -14.81 -7.80
N ILE A 118 -19.79 -14.74 -7.17
CA ILE A 118 -20.04 -15.37 -5.87
C ILE A 118 -19.92 -16.90 -6.00
N GLN A 119 -20.49 -17.48 -7.05
CA GLN A 119 -20.39 -18.92 -7.33
C GLN A 119 -18.96 -19.40 -7.51
N ILE A 120 -18.07 -18.61 -8.11
CA ILE A 120 -16.64 -18.97 -8.22
C ILE A 120 -16.02 -19.19 -6.85
N PHE A 121 -16.28 -18.31 -5.87
CA PHE A 121 -15.75 -18.51 -4.52
C PHE A 121 -16.39 -19.73 -3.84
N GLN A 122 -17.71 -19.92 -3.97
CA GLN A 122 -18.41 -21.07 -3.39
C GLN A 122 -17.85 -22.40 -3.92
N ASN A 123 -17.65 -22.49 -5.24
CA ASN A 123 -17.07 -23.66 -5.90
C ASN A 123 -15.61 -23.95 -5.47
N LEU A 124 -14.89 -22.93 -4.99
CA LEU A 124 -13.53 -23.06 -4.46
C LEU A 124 -13.49 -23.33 -2.94
N GLY A 125 -14.66 -23.53 -2.33
CA GLY A 125 -14.83 -23.94 -0.94
C GLY A 125 -14.76 -22.81 0.08
N PHE A 126 -15.05 -21.58 -0.33
CA PHE A 126 -15.19 -20.45 0.61
C PHE A 126 -16.61 -20.45 1.20
N SER A 127 -16.74 -20.20 2.50
CA SER A 127 -18.04 -20.09 3.14
C SER A 127 -18.75 -18.78 2.74
N PRO A 128 -20.09 -18.69 2.87
CA PRO A 128 -20.83 -17.44 2.64
C PRO A 128 -20.24 -16.24 3.40
N ASP A 129 -19.85 -16.44 4.66
CA ASP A 129 -19.26 -15.39 5.50
C ASP A 129 -17.87 -14.96 4.98
N ASP A 130 -17.02 -15.91 4.57
CA ASP A 130 -15.70 -15.60 3.99
C ASP A 130 -15.84 -14.76 2.72
N ILE A 131 -16.83 -15.08 1.89
CA ILE A 131 -17.09 -14.37 0.64
C ILE A 131 -17.56 -12.94 0.95
N ALA A 132 -18.48 -12.80 1.91
CA ALA A 132 -18.97 -11.49 2.31
C ALA A 132 -17.85 -10.59 2.84
N GLU A 133 -16.95 -11.15 3.65
CA GLU A 133 -15.77 -10.48 4.18
C GLU A 133 -14.76 -10.06 3.11
N ILE A 134 -14.45 -10.94 2.14
CA ILE A 134 -13.54 -10.63 1.03
C ILE A 134 -14.14 -9.52 0.15
N VAL A 135 -15.40 -9.66 -0.23
CA VAL A 135 -16.07 -8.75 -1.18
C VAL A 135 -16.31 -7.39 -0.54
N SER A 136 -16.69 -7.31 0.74
CA SER A 136 -16.86 -6.03 1.43
C SER A 136 -15.53 -5.29 1.63
N SER A 137 -14.42 -6.03 1.82
CA SER A 137 -13.08 -5.45 1.95
C SER A 137 -12.59 -4.75 0.67
N ASP A 138 -12.87 -5.31 -0.52
CA ASP A 138 -12.56 -4.71 -1.83
C ASP A 138 -13.69 -4.92 -2.85
N PRO A 139 -14.76 -4.12 -2.81
CA PRO A 139 -15.96 -4.35 -3.64
C PRO A 139 -15.71 -4.20 -5.15
N TRP A 140 -14.60 -3.58 -5.55
CA TRP A 140 -14.24 -3.42 -6.97
C TRP A 140 -13.94 -4.75 -7.67
N ILE A 141 -13.72 -5.85 -6.93
CA ILE A 141 -13.62 -7.19 -7.55
C ILE A 141 -14.90 -7.57 -8.30
N LEU A 142 -16.06 -7.05 -7.90
CA LEU A 142 -17.34 -7.28 -8.58
C LEU A 142 -17.45 -6.55 -9.93
N LYS A 143 -16.69 -5.46 -10.12
CA LYS A 143 -16.67 -4.68 -11.37
C LYS A 143 -15.79 -5.29 -12.46
N ARG A 144 -14.88 -6.21 -12.11
CA ARG A 144 -14.06 -6.89 -13.12
C ARG A 144 -14.96 -7.66 -14.07
N SER A 145 -14.59 -7.68 -15.35
CA SER A 145 -15.15 -8.64 -16.30
C SER A 145 -15.09 -10.04 -15.67
N ALA A 146 -16.11 -10.86 -15.90
CA ALA A 146 -16.03 -12.29 -15.60
C ALA A 146 -15.10 -12.96 -16.62
N ASP A 147 -13.91 -12.42 -16.82
CA ASP A 147 -12.91 -12.80 -17.82
C ASP A 147 -12.22 -14.12 -17.48
N ASN A 148 -12.91 -15.02 -16.79
CA ASN A 148 -12.40 -16.29 -16.28
C ASN A 148 -11.11 -16.15 -15.46
N ARG A 149 -10.73 -14.94 -14.97
CA ARG A 149 -9.47 -14.72 -14.22
C ARG A 149 -9.63 -14.79 -12.71
N LEU A 150 -10.82 -14.53 -12.18
CA LEU A 150 -11.08 -14.57 -10.74
C LEU A 150 -10.76 -15.95 -10.15
N GLY A 151 -11.31 -17.01 -10.75
CA GLY A 151 -11.08 -18.40 -10.32
C GLY A 151 -9.61 -18.80 -10.34
N PRO A 152 -8.90 -18.69 -11.49
CA PRO A 152 -7.47 -18.96 -11.56
C PRO A 152 -6.62 -18.15 -10.58
N SER A 153 -6.97 -16.88 -10.34
CA SER A 153 -6.26 -16.04 -9.36
C SER A 153 -6.44 -16.56 -7.93
N ILE A 154 -7.65 -16.95 -7.55
CA ILE A 154 -7.92 -17.56 -6.24
C ILE A 154 -7.18 -18.90 -6.10
N LEU A 155 -7.19 -19.74 -7.14
CA LEU A 155 -6.47 -21.00 -7.17
C LEU A 155 -4.95 -20.82 -7.05
N MET A 156 -4.40 -19.80 -7.71
CA MET A 156 -2.98 -19.45 -7.58
C MET A 156 -2.65 -19.05 -6.14
N LEU A 157 -3.44 -18.16 -5.54
CA LEU A 157 -3.27 -17.77 -4.13
C LEU A 157 -3.35 -18.98 -3.20
N LYS A 158 -4.33 -19.88 -3.42
CA LYS A 158 -4.47 -21.12 -2.64
C LYS A 158 -3.27 -22.04 -2.78
N THR A 159 -2.70 -22.15 -3.98
CA THR A 159 -1.49 -22.94 -4.25
C THR A 159 -0.27 -22.41 -3.49
N ILE A 160 -0.15 -21.09 -3.37
CA ILE A 160 0.98 -20.45 -2.67
C ILE A 160 0.80 -20.47 -1.15
N LEU A 161 -0.40 -20.12 -0.69
CA LEU A 161 -0.71 -19.87 0.71
C LEU A 161 -1.14 -21.14 1.47
N GLY A 162 -1.55 -22.19 0.76
CA GLY A 162 -1.82 -23.52 1.30
C GLY A 162 -3.19 -23.70 1.96
N SER A 163 -3.95 -22.65 2.25
CA SER A 163 -5.31 -22.78 2.82
C SER A 163 -6.23 -21.61 2.46
N ASN A 164 -7.55 -21.85 2.50
CA ASN A 164 -8.55 -20.79 2.30
C ASN A 164 -8.43 -19.70 3.37
N ALA A 165 -8.12 -20.05 4.63
CA ALA A 165 -7.93 -19.10 5.73
C ALA A 165 -6.80 -18.09 5.44
N GLU A 166 -5.68 -18.56 4.89
CA GLU A 166 -4.57 -17.69 4.48
C GLU A 166 -4.95 -16.80 3.28
N VAL A 167 -5.69 -17.35 2.32
CA VAL A 167 -6.21 -16.58 1.16
C VAL A 167 -7.13 -15.46 1.63
N ILE A 168 -8.06 -15.74 2.55
CA ILE A 168 -8.96 -14.73 3.13
C ILE A 168 -8.15 -13.62 3.80
N ARG A 169 -7.17 -13.98 4.64
CA ARG A 169 -6.29 -12.99 5.30
C ARG A 169 -5.56 -12.11 4.28
N ALA A 170 -5.05 -12.71 3.21
CA ALA A 170 -4.35 -11.97 2.16
C ALA A 170 -5.30 -11.01 1.42
N LEU A 171 -6.49 -11.48 1.05
CA LEU A 171 -7.47 -10.70 0.28
C LEU A 171 -8.16 -9.59 1.08
N LYS A 172 -8.28 -9.73 2.41
CA LYS A 172 -8.75 -8.64 3.29
C LYS A 172 -7.85 -7.40 3.20
N VAL A 173 -6.53 -7.61 3.09
CA VAL A 173 -5.56 -6.51 3.01
C VAL A 173 -5.25 -6.15 1.56
N SER A 174 -5.25 -7.13 0.65
CA SER A 174 -4.76 -7.03 -0.72
C SER A 174 -5.75 -7.58 -1.74
N GLY A 175 -7.02 -7.14 -1.67
CA GLY A 175 -8.08 -7.55 -2.61
C GLY A 175 -7.75 -7.28 -4.08
N TRP A 176 -6.82 -6.36 -4.33
CA TRP A 176 -6.29 -6.10 -5.67
C TRP A 176 -5.60 -7.27 -6.34
N PHE A 177 -5.16 -8.32 -5.62
CA PHE A 177 -4.69 -9.53 -6.27
C PHE A 177 -5.72 -10.10 -7.26
N LEU A 178 -7.02 -10.00 -6.96
CA LEU A 178 -8.09 -10.48 -7.81
C LEU A 178 -8.43 -9.52 -8.97
N LYS A 179 -7.76 -8.36 -9.04
CA LYS A 179 -7.87 -7.39 -10.14
C LYS A 179 -6.74 -7.56 -11.17
N HIS A 180 -5.80 -8.49 -10.94
CA HIS A 180 -4.67 -8.78 -11.83
C HIS A 180 -4.70 -10.22 -12.36
N ASP A 181 -3.99 -10.47 -13.45
CA ASP A 181 -3.73 -11.82 -13.96
C ASP A 181 -2.53 -12.41 -13.21
N LEU A 182 -2.81 -13.17 -12.15
CA LEU A 182 -1.78 -13.76 -11.30
C LEU A 182 -1.00 -14.89 -11.99
N GLU A 183 -1.56 -15.52 -13.02
CA GLU A 183 -0.86 -16.54 -13.80
C GLU A 183 0.25 -15.93 -14.65
N LYS A 184 0.04 -14.71 -15.18
CA LYS A 184 1.05 -13.99 -15.97
C LYS A 184 2.05 -13.19 -15.15
N THR A 185 1.72 -12.85 -13.91
CA THR A 185 2.56 -12.01 -13.04
C THR A 185 3.11 -12.81 -11.87
N MET A 186 2.28 -13.10 -10.89
CA MET A 186 2.69 -13.73 -9.63
C MET A 186 3.32 -15.12 -9.82
N LYS A 187 2.80 -15.96 -10.71
CA LYS A 187 3.33 -17.31 -10.93
C LYS A 187 4.79 -17.34 -11.39
N PRO A 188 5.17 -16.73 -12.54
CA PRO A 188 6.57 -16.72 -12.96
C PRO A 188 7.48 -16.01 -11.95
N ASN A 189 6.97 -14.97 -11.29
CA ASN A 189 7.69 -14.26 -10.24
C ASN A 189 8.04 -15.17 -9.05
N ILE A 190 7.09 -15.99 -8.59
CA ILE A 190 7.32 -16.94 -7.49
C ILE A 190 8.26 -18.07 -7.92
N GLU A 191 8.10 -18.60 -9.12
CA GLU A 191 8.98 -19.63 -9.67
C GLU A 191 10.43 -19.12 -9.78
N PHE A 192 10.62 -17.91 -10.29
CA PHE A 192 11.93 -17.27 -10.35
C PHE A 192 12.53 -17.04 -8.96
N MET A 193 11.75 -16.54 -8.00
CA MET A 193 12.24 -16.34 -6.63
C MET A 193 12.62 -17.65 -5.95
N LYS A 194 11.89 -18.75 -6.20
CA LYS A 194 12.28 -20.10 -5.77
C LYS A 194 13.60 -20.53 -6.42
N GLY A 195 13.77 -20.27 -7.72
CA GLY A 195 15.04 -20.48 -8.44
C GLY A 195 16.20 -19.64 -7.88
N CYS A 196 15.90 -18.50 -7.26
CA CYS A 196 16.87 -17.69 -6.51
C CYS A 196 17.18 -18.23 -5.10
N GLY A 197 16.62 -19.38 -4.71
CA GLY A 197 16.84 -19.99 -3.40
C GLY A 197 15.92 -19.46 -2.29
N VAL A 198 14.88 -18.68 -2.63
CA VAL A 198 13.90 -18.20 -1.66
C VAL A 198 12.87 -19.29 -1.37
N SER A 199 12.78 -19.70 -0.11
CA SER A 199 11.85 -20.75 0.31
C SER A 199 10.38 -20.32 0.24
N SER A 200 9.46 -21.28 0.11
CA SER A 200 8.01 -21.01 0.09
C SER A 200 7.54 -20.25 1.35
N SER A 201 8.08 -20.56 2.53
CA SER A 201 7.73 -19.87 3.78
C SER A 201 8.18 -18.40 3.79
N GLN A 202 9.36 -18.13 3.23
CA GLN A 202 9.82 -16.75 3.02
C GLN A 202 8.93 -16.02 2.01
N ILE A 203 8.52 -16.67 0.92
CA ILE A 203 7.61 -16.09 -0.08
C ILE A 203 6.27 -15.71 0.57
N VAL A 204 5.65 -16.63 1.32
CA VAL A 204 4.39 -16.37 2.03
C VAL A 204 4.53 -15.19 2.99
N LYS A 205 5.58 -15.19 3.83
CA LYS A 205 5.86 -14.06 4.73
C LYS A 205 6.05 -12.75 3.96
N TYR A 206 6.72 -12.79 2.82
CA TYR A 206 6.99 -11.62 2.00
C TYR A 206 5.73 -11.11 1.29
N MET A 207 4.82 -11.99 0.87
CA MET A 207 3.52 -11.62 0.30
C MET A 207 2.66 -10.81 1.29
N PHE A 208 2.69 -11.15 2.58
CA PHE A 208 1.94 -10.38 3.58
C PHE A 208 2.58 -9.02 3.91
N ASN A 209 3.91 -8.95 3.92
CA ASN A 209 4.63 -7.72 4.28
C ASN A 209 4.82 -6.75 3.09
N PHE A 210 4.87 -7.28 1.87
CA PHE A 210 5.12 -6.51 0.65
C PHE A 210 4.41 -7.12 -0.57
N PRO A 211 3.07 -7.19 -0.56
CA PRO A 211 2.26 -7.93 -1.53
C PRO A 211 2.45 -7.50 -2.99
N ARG A 212 2.67 -6.19 -3.22
CA ARG A 212 2.80 -5.63 -4.57
C ARG A 212 4.05 -6.10 -5.32
N PHE A 213 5.06 -6.62 -4.61
CA PHE A 213 6.27 -7.11 -5.24
C PHE A 213 5.99 -8.16 -6.32
N PHE A 214 5.10 -9.11 -6.02
CA PHE A 214 4.80 -10.20 -6.94
C PHE A 214 3.88 -9.79 -8.10
N LEU A 215 3.45 -8.53 -8.14
CA LEU A 215 2.67 -7.95 -9.24
C LEU A 215 3.51 -7.15 -10.23
N HIS A 216 4.82 -7.00 -9.98
CA HIS A 216 5.73 -6.48 -11.00
C HIS A 216 5.77 -7.40 -12.22
N LYS A 217 6.18 -6.84 -13.36
CA LYS A 217 6.47 -7.63 -14.55
C LYS A 217 7.61 -8.62 -14.25
N PRO A 218 7.60 -9.83 -14.83
CA PRO A 218 8.66 -10.81 -14.63
C PRO A 218 10.06 -10.29 -14.90
N GLU A 219 10.22 -9.45 -15.93
CA GLU A 219 11.51 -8.84 -16.29
C GLU A 219 11.99 -7.90 -15.18
N SER A 220 11.08 -7.11 -14.58
CA SER A 220 11.43 -6.20 -13.50
C SER A 220 11.93 -6.92 -12.25
N ILE A 221 11.38 -8.08 -11.90
CA ILE A 221 11.89 -8.86 -10.75
C ILE A 221 13.29 -9.38 -11.02
N GLN A 222 13.56 -9.82 -12.25
CA GLN A 222 14.91 -10.25 -12.65
C GLN A 222 15.90 -9.08 -12.57
N ASP A 223 15.50 -7.89 -13.06
CA ASP A 223 16.31 -6.69 -12.95
C ASP A 223 16.61 -6.33 -11.50
N PHE A 224 15.62 -6.37 -10.60
CA PHE A 224 15.83 -6.10 -9.17
C PHE A 224 16.80 -7.10 -8.53
N VAL A 225 16.70 -8.39 -8.86
CA VAL A 225 17.64 -9.41 -8.39
C VAL A 225 19.04 -9.11 -8.89
N LYS A 226 19.20 -8.84 -10.19
CA LYS A 226 20.49 -8.50 -10.78
C LYS A 226 21.10 -7.26 -10.12
N THR A 227 20.34 -6.19 -9.93
CA THR A 227 20.80 -4.97 -9.24
C THR A 227 21.28 -5.26 -7.83
N VAL A 228 20.54 -6.08 -7.06
CA VAL A 228 20.92 -6.45 -5.69
C VAL A 228 22.19 -7.33 -5.68
N GLU A 229 22.38 -8.20 -6.65
CA GLU A 229 23.60 -8.99 -6.82
C GLU A 229 24.82 -8.14 -7.22
N GLU A 230 24.63 -7.17 -8.12
CA GLU A 230 25.67 -6.19 -8.51
C GLU A 230 26.07 -5.30 -7.32
N MET A 231 25.12 -5.00 -6.43
CA MET A 231 25.37 -4.36 -5.13
C MET A 231 26.03 -5.31 -4.11
N GLY A 232 26.34 -6.55 -4.48
CA GLY A 232 27.13 -7.54 -3.74
C GLY A 232 26.37 -8.28 -2.65
N PHE A 233 25.07 -8.48 -2.81
CA PHE A 233 24.31 -9.38 -1.95
C PHE A 233 24.39 -10.82 -2.46
N ASP A 234 24.75 -11.74 -1.57
CA ASP A 234 24.52 -13.17 -1.79
C ASP A 234 23.03 -13.49 -1.61
N ARG A 235 22.44 -14.31 -2.49
CA ARG A 235 21.02 -14.73 -2.42
C ARG A 235 20.67 -15.44 -1.10
N LYS A 236 21.63 -16.10 -0.47
CA LYS A 236 21.49 -16.78 0.84
C LYS A 236 21.56 -15.82 2.02
N SER A 237 21.91 -14.55 1.79
CA SER A 237 21.94 -13.53 2.84
C SER A 237 20.57 -13.32 3.45
N LYS A 238 20.51 -13.18 4.78
CA LYS A 238 19.29 -12.78 5.49
C LYS A 238 18.77 -11.39 5.08
N MET A 239 19.63 -10.57 4.46
CA MET A 239 19.26 -9.23 3.97
C MET A 239 18.82 -9.22 2.50
N PHE A 240 18.90 -10.33 1.77
CA PHE A 240 18.59 -10.39 0.34
C PHE A 240 17.16 -9.89 0.03
N LEU A 241 16.14 -10.45 0.71
CA LEU A 241 14.76 -10.00 0.54
C LEU A 241 14.53 -8.55 1.01
N ALA A 242 15.27 -8.09 2.02
CA ALA A 242 15.17 -6.71 2.48
C ALA A 242 15.76 -5.72 1.46
N ALA A 243 16.83 -6.11 0.77
CA ALA A 243 17.43 -5.35 -0.32
C ALA A 243 16.48 -5.30 -1.53
N LEU A 244 15.93 -6.44 -1.94
CA LEU A 244 14.92 -6.51 -3.00
C LEU A 244 13.71 -5.62 -2.71
N ARG A 245 13.20 -5.67 -1.48
CA ARG A 245 12.09 -4.79 -1.04
C ARG A 245 12.43 -3.33 -1.24
N THR A 246 13.68 -2.97 -0.95
CA THR A 246 14.11 -1.58 -0.99
C THR A 246 14.22 -1.10 -2.43
N VAL A 247 14.95 -1.82 -3.29
CA VAL A 247 15.13 -1.41 -4.70
C VAL A 247 13.81 -1.43 -5.49
N SER A 248 12.92 -2.39 -5.20
CA SER A 248 11.61 -2.47 -5.87
C SER A 248 10.57 -1.46 -5.38
N SER A 249 10.84 -0.77 -4.26
CA SER A 249 9.88 0.18 -3.66
C SER A 249 9.93 1.58 -4.24
N MET A 250 10.88 1.89 -5.13
CA MET A 250 11.06 3.22 -5.69
C MET A 250 11.55 3.16 -7.13
N THR A 251 11.42 4.27 -7.85
CA THR A 251 11.98 4.41 -9.20
C THR A 251 13.48 4.64 -9.15
N HIS A 252 14.14 4.51 -10.30
CA HIS A 252 15.57 4.78 -10.43
C HIS A 252 15.92 6.23 -10.04
N GLU A 253 15.08 7.20 -10.41
CA GLU A 253 15.29 8.61 -10.09
C GLU A 253 15.26 8.84 -8.57
N ASN A 254 14.29 8.25 -7.87
CA ASN A 254 14.20 8.34 -6.41
C ASN A 254 15.37 7.62 -5.71
N TRP A 255 15.89 6.55 -6.31
CA TRP A 255 17.09 5.87 -5.82
C TRP A 255 18.31 6.78 -5.94
N GLU A 256 18.53 7.44 -7.09
CA GLU A 256 19.67 8.35 -7.27
C GLU A 256 19.61 9.56 -6.33
N LEU A 257 18.43 10.17 -6.16
CA LEU A 257 18.23 11.23 -5.16
C LEU A 257 18.58 10.75 -3.75
N LYS A 258 18.29 9.49 -3.42
CA LYS A 258 18.68 8.89 -2.14
C LYS A 258 20.20 8.85 -1.98
N LEU A 259 20.92 8.43 -3.03
CA LEU A 259 22.37 8.35 -3.02
C LEU A 259 23.00 9.74 -2.91
N GLU A 260 22.50 10.71 -3.67
CA GLU A 260 22.93 12.11 -3.59
C GLU A 260 22.73 12.71 -2.21
N LEU A 261 21.60 12.42 -1.55
CA LEU A 261 21.38 12.83 -0.17
C LEU A 261 22.46 12.28 0.75
N PHE A 262 22.75 10.98 0.71
CA PHE A 262 23.79 10.39 1.56
C PHE A 262 25.17 11.02 1.31
N ARG A 263 25.52 11.28 0.05
CA ARG A 263 26.77 12.01 -0.30
C ARG A 263 26.79 13.40 0.32
N SER A 264 25.70 14.15 0.20
CA SER A 264 25.58 15.51 0.75
C SER A 264 25.68 15.54 2.29
N LEU A 265 25.32 14.44 2.94
CA LEU A 265 25.43 14.26 4.40
C LEU A 265 26.82 13.76 4.84
N GLY A 266 27.76 13.56 3.90
CA GLY A 266 29.14 13.18 4.19
C GLY A 266 29.42 11.68 4.18
N PHE A 267 28.52 10.85 3.65
CA PHE A 267 28.79 9.42 3.45
C PHE A 267 29.63 9.22 2.18
N SER A 268 30.70 8.43 2.27
CA SER A 268 31.42 7.96 1.07
C SER A 268 30.63 6.87 0.32
N GLU A 269 30.98 6.57 -0.93
CA GLU A 269 30.38 5.46 -1.69
C GLU A 269 30.50 4.11 -0.95
N ASN A 270 31.63 3.90 -0.27
CA ASN A 270 31.84 2.69 0.53
C ASN A 270 30.93 2.65 1.76
N ASP A 271 30.69 3.81 2.39
CA ASP A 271 29.77 3.91 3.52
C ASP A 271 28.34 3.62 3.08
N ILE A 272 27.90 4.22 1.98
CA ILE A 272 26.57 4.01 1.40
C ILE A 272 26.35 2.53 1.12
N LEU A 273 27.29 1.88 0.42
CA LEU A 273 27.21 0.46 0.10
C LEU A 273 27.21 -0.41 1.36
N SER A 274 28.06 -0.08 2.35
CA SER A 274 28.12 -0.78 3.64
C SER A 274 26.82 -0.66 4.44
N VAL A 275 26.22 0.54 4.46
CA VAL A 275 24.93 0.79 5.12
C VAL A 275 23.82 0.03 4.41
N PHE A 276 23.77 0.08 3.08
CA PHE A 276 22.76 -0.64 2.30
C PHE A 276 22.87 -2.15 2.55
N ARG A 277 24.07 -2.73 2.53
CA ARG A 277 24.30 -4.16 2.79
C ARG A 277 23.85 -4.63 4.17
N ARG A 278 24.02 -3.81 5.19
CA ARG A 278 23.65 -4.16 6.57
C ARG A 278 22.19 -3.87 6.89
N VAL A 279 21.67 -2.73 6.43
CA VAL A 279 20.33 -2.24 6.77
C VAL A 279 19.68 -1.57 5.54
N PRO A 280 19.25 -2.36 4.53
CA PRO A 280 18.66 -1.80 3.31
C PRO A 280 17.48 -0.86 3.58
N GLN A 281 16.73 -1.12 4.65
CA GLN A 281 15.50 -0.38 4.98
C GLN A 281 15.74 1.11 5.22
N VAL A 282 16.97 1.52 5.56
CA VAL A 282 17.34 2.93 5.70
C VAL A 282 17.05 3.71 4.41
N PHE A 283 17.23 3.11 3.24
CA PHE A 283 17.01 3.77 1.96
C PHE A 283 15.52 3.89 1.62
N SER A 284 14.65 3.09 2.26
CA SER A 284 13.18 3.25 2.17
C SER A 284 12.65 4.42 3.02
N ILE A 285 13.48 5.07 3.84
CA ILE A 285 13.07 6.21 4.68
C ILE A 285 13.02 7.49 3.86
N SER A 286 12.07 8.38 4.17
CA SER A 286 11.96 9.69 3.52
C SER A 286 13.25 10.52 3.69
N GLU A 287 13.64 11.25 2.66
CA GLU A 287 14.84 12.11 2.66
C GLU A 287 14.85 13.10 3.81
N ARG A 288 13.72 13.78 4.04
CA ARG A 288 13.50 14.70 5.17
C ARG A 288 13.94 14.10 6.51
N LYS A 289 13.44 12.90 6.82
CA LYS A 289 13.74 12.22 8.08
C LYS A 289 15.21 11.81 8.19
N ILE A 290 15.83 11.32 7.11
CA ILE A 290 17.26 10.96 7.11
C ILE A 290 18.09 12.20 7.42
N LYS A 291 17.78 13.33 6.78
CA LYS A 291 18.43 14.62 7.01
C LYS A 291 18.26 15.08 8.46
N GLU A 292 17.03 15.14 8.97
CA GLU A 292 16.73 15.57 10.33
C GLU A 292 17.42 14.71 11.40
N VAL A 293 17.43 13.38 11.24
CA VAL A 293 18.14 12.49 12.17
C VAL A 293 19.65 12.73 12.11
N THR A 294 20.21 12.86 10.91
CA THR A 294 21.65 13.06 10.73
C THR A 294 22.10 14.38 11.33
N GLU A 295 21.40 15.48 11.01
CA GLU A 295 21.65 16.82 11.56
C GLU A 295 21.52 16.85 13.07
N LEU A 296 20.49 16.20 13.63
CA LEU A 296 20.32 16.09 15.09
C LEU A 296 21.53 15.42 15.73
N LEU A 297 21.96 14.26 15.21
CA LEU A 297 23.07 13.50 15.80
C LEU A 297 24.41 14.24 15.67
N LEU A 298 24.68 14.87 14.53
CA LEU A 298 25.90 15.66 14.30
C LEU A 298 25.93 16.91 15.20
N SER A 299 24.88 17.75 15.13
CA SER A 299 24.90 19.08 15.76
C SER A 299 24.57 19.07 17.25
N ALA A 300 23.51 18.37 17.65
CA ALA A 300 23.01 18.44 19.02
C ALA A 300 23.71 17.46 19.98
N TRP A 301 24.35 16.43 19.41
CA TRP A 301 24.91 15.30 20.16
C TRP A 301 26.38 15.01 19.85
N ASN A 302 27.02 15.80 18.96
CA ASN A 302 28.43 15.69 18.59
C ASN A 302 28.84 14.27 18.17
N ILE A 303 27.95 13.58 17.44
CA ILE A 303 28.18 12.23 16.92
C ILE A 303 28.73 12.34 15.52
N ASP A 304 29.90 11.75 15.29
CA ASP A 304 30.55 11.74 13.99
C ASP A 304 29.80 10.89 12.94
N ILE A 305 29.91 11.26 11.67
CA ILE A 305 29.28 10.55 10.56
C ILE A 305 29.67 9.07 10.52
N SER A 306 30.92 8.74 10.84
CA SER A 306 31.41 7.35 10.90
C SER A 306 30.69 6.52 11.96
N TYR A 307 30.22 7.15 13.04
CA TYR A 307 29.38 6.47 14.04
C TYR A 307 28.02 6.14 13.45
N ILE A 308 27.39 7.08 12.74
CA ILE A 308 26.10 6.86 12.06
C ILE A 308 26.24 5.75 11.01
N VAL A 309 27.34 5.74 10.24
CA VAL A 309 27.67 4.65 9.33
C VAL A 309 27.72 3.33 10.08
N ARG A 310 28.42 3.22 11.21
CA ARG A 310 28.47 1.97 12.00
C ARG A 310 27.11 1.58 12.61
N HIS A 311 26.20 2.54 12.79
CA HIS A 311 24.93 2.39 13.49
C HIS A 311 23.71 2.89 12.68
N PRO A 312 23.49 2.39 11.46
CA PRO A 312 22.54 3.00 10.52
C PRO A 312 21.07 2.83 10.93
N GLU A 313 20.75 1.94 11.87
CA GLU A 313 19.39 1.79 12.42
C GLU A 313 18.90 3.04 13.15
N LEU A 314 19.81 3.94 13.55
CA LEU A 314 19.45 5.23 14.13
C LEU A 314 18.62 6.07 13.15
N LEU A 315 18.92 5.98 11.84
CA LEU A 315 18.20 6.72 10.78
C LEU A 315 16.73 6.28 10.63
N ILE A 316 16.38 5.09 11.14
CA ILE A 316 15.01 4.55 11.10
C ILE A 316 14.20 5.03 12.31
N CYS A 317 14.85 5.35 13.43
CA CYS A 317 14.19 5.65 14.69
C CYS A 317 13.28 6.89 14.59
N SER A 318 12.22 6.93 15.40
CA SER A 318 11.40 8.13 15.54
C SER A 318 12.22 9.24 16.21
N ILE A 319 12.22 10.43 15.62
CA ILE A 319 12.96 11.57 16.18
C ILE A 319 12.35 11.97 17.52
N GLU A 320 11.06 12.26 17.55
CA GLU A 320 10.36 12.78 18.73
C GLU A 320 10.08 11.73 19.79
N HIS A 321 9.72 10.51 19.39
CA HIS A 321 9.27 9.48 20.34
C HIS A 321 10.37 8.50 20.75
N ARG A 322 11.55 8.55 20.12
CA ARG A 322 12.60 7.55 20.37
C ARG A 322 13.99 8.15 20.55
N LEU A 323 14.48 8.95 19.60
CA LEU A 323 15.83 9.51 19.65
C LEU A 323 15.93 10.64 20.69
N LYS A 324 15.21 11.75 20.50
CA LYS A 324 15.32 12.94 21.37
C LYS A 324 15.10 12.61 22.85
N PRO A 325 14.05 11.87 23.25
CA PRO A 325 13.80 11.62 24.67
C PRO A 325 14.92 10.79 25.31
N ARG A 326 15.41 9.76 24.61
CA ARG A 326 16.46 8.88 25.14
C ARG A 326 17.82 9.55 25.17
N LEU A 327 18.13 10.35 24.16
CA LEU A 327 19.37 11.14 24.13
C LEU A 327 19.38 12.17 25.28
N ARG A 328 18.26 12.86 25.56
CA ARG A 328 18.14 13.78 26.71
C ARG A 328 18.50 13.12 28.03
N VAL A 329 17.92 11.96 28.32
CA VAL A 329 18.26 11.16 29.51
C VAL A 329 19.76 10.84 29.53
N LEU A 330 20.33 10.36 28.42
CA LEU A 330 21.77 10.07 28.37
C LEU A 330 22.64 11.30 28.61
N LYS A 331 22.23 12.50 28.17
CA LYS A 331 22.95 13.75 28.41
C LYS A 331 23.02 14.09 29.90
N ILE A 332 21.87 13.98 30.57
CA ILE A 332 21.75 14.22 32.01
C ILE A 332 22.66 13.24 32.76
N LEU A 333 22.53 11.95 32.46
CA LEU A 333 23.34 10.91 33.11
C LEU A 333 24.85 11.03 32.84
N GLU A 334 25.24 11.51 31.67
CA GLU A 334 26.64 11.80 31.33
C GLU A 334 27.16 13.01 32.11
N LYS A 335 26.35 14.08 32.24
CA LYS A 335 26.70 15.27 33.04
C LYS A 335 26.86 14.95 34.53
N GLU A 336 25.99 14.11 35.08
CA GLU A 336 26.03 13.70 36.49
C GLU A 336 27.07 12.59 36.76
N ASN A 337 27.82 12.14 35.74
CA ASN A 337 28.75 10.99 35.83
C ASN A 337 28.11 9.73 36.44
N ALA A 338 26.79 9.55 36.26
CA ALA A 338 26.02 8.50 36.90
C ALA A 338 26.25 7.12 36.26
N LEU A 339 26.76 7.08 35.03
CA LEU A 339 26.96 5.85 34.26
C LEU A 339 28.39 5.32 34.37
N LYS A 340 28.54 4.09 34.88
CA LYS A 340 29.82 3.36 34.90
C LYS A 340 30.42 3.15 33.50
N LYS A 341 29.58 3.03 32.47
CA LYS A 341 29.99 2.83 31.07
C LYS A 341 28.97 3.48 30.14
N LYS A 342 29.46 4.22 29.13
CA LYS A 342 28.61 4.84 28.10
C LYS A 342 27.92 3.75 27.26
N PRO A 343 26.57 3.71 27.24
CA PRO A 343 25.85 2.73 26.45
C PRO A 343 25.88 3.10 24.96
N GLY A 344 25.87 2.08 24.08
CA GLY A 344 25.74 2.31 22.64
C GLY A 344 24.35 2.86 22.29
N LEU A 345 24.29 3.90 21.46
CA LEU A 345 23.02 4.58 21.12
C LEU A 345 22.04 3.67 20.41
N THR A 346 22.52 2.79 19.53
CA THR A 346 21.68 1.77 18.88
C THR A 346 21.01 0.86 19.90
N THR A 347 21.75 0.40 20.91
CA THR A 347 21.20 -0.43 21.99
C THR A 347 20.15 0.33 22.77
N VAL A 348 20.45 1.58 23.12
CA VAL A 348 19.53 2.44 23.84
C VAL A 348 18.27 2.69 23.04
N CYS A 349 18.33 2.83 21.71
CA CYS A 349 17.16 3.08 20.85
C CYS A 349 16.37 1.80 20.50
N LYS A 350 17.00 0.63 20.53
CA LYS A 350 16.36 -0.67 20.21
C LYS A 350 15.53 -1.25 21.35
N ILE A 351 15.85 -0.97 22.62
CA ILE A 351 15.08 -1.51 23.75
C ILE A 351 13.67 -0.91 23.84
N THR A 352 12.74 -1.61 24.49
CA THR A 352 11.36 -1.12 24.74
C THR A 352 11.36 0.06 25.69
N ASP A 353 10.29 0.86 25.69
CA ASP A 353 10.17 2.02 26.58
C ASP A 353 10.19 1.60 28.06
N LYS A 354 9.50 0.52 28.42
CA LYS A 354 9.59 -0.11 29.75
C LYS A 354 11.04 -0.44 30.16
N LYS A 355 11.79 -1.16 29.31
CA LYS A 355 13.18 -1.53 29.61
C LYS A 355 14.10 -0.32 29.67
N PHE A 356 13.84 0.70 28.86
CA PHE A 356 14.58 1.95 28.89
C PHE A 356 14.33 2.66 30.22
N PHE A 357 13.07 2.77 30.64
CA PHE A 357 12.68 3.37 31.91
C PHE A 357 13.33 2.66 33.10
N GLU A 358 13.18 1.34 33.20
CA GLU A 358 13.72 0.53 34.29
C GLU A 358 15.26 0.62 34.38
N LYS A 359 15.96 0.80 33.26
CA LYS A 359 17.42 0.78 33.21
C LYS A 359 18.08 2.16 33.28
N PHE A 360 17.45 3.18 32.72
CA PHE A 360 18.06 4.49 32.52
C PHE A 360 17.26 5.65 33.12
N VAL A 361 16.04 5.42 33.62
CA VAL A 361 15.23 6.48 34.23
C VAL A 361 15.02 6.21 35.71
N LEU A 362 14.40 5.07 36.06
CA LEU A 362 14.05 4.73 37.44
C LEU A 362 15.25 4.73 38.40
N PRO A 363 16.41 4.12 38.06
CA PRO A 363 17.56 4.09 38.98
C PRO A 363 18.20 5.46 39.21
N TYR A 364 17.91 6.43 38.35
CA TYR A 364 18.51 7.77 38.35
C TYR A 364 17.43 8.86 38.45
N SER A 365 16.33 8.54 39.13
CA SER A 365 15.17 9.43 39.25
C SER A 365 15.48 10.74 39.98
N LYS A 366 16.53 10.77 40.81
CA LYS A 366 17.00 11.98 41.52
C LYS A 366 17.81 12.90 40.61
N GLU A 367 18.50 12.34 39.63
CA GLU A 367 19.30 13.04 38.64
C GLU A 367 18.42 13.53 37.48
N ILE A 368 17.33 12.82 37.19
CA ILE A 368 16.42 13.07 36.07
C ILE A 368 15.22 13.96 36.47
N VAL A 369 15.28 14.66 37.59
CA VAL A 369 14.18 15.47 38.17
C VAL A 369 13.58 16.50 37.18
N GLU A 370 14.35 16.93 36.16
CA GLU A 370 13.88 17.84 35.10
C GLU A 370 12.98 17.19 34.03
N LEU A 371 12.95 15.87 33.90
CA LEU A 371 12.06 15.18 32.96
C LEU A 371 10.85 14.66 33.72
N ASN A 372 9.70 15.32 33.55
CA ASN A 372 8.41 14.94 34.14
C ASN A 372 8.16 13.42 34.03
N VAL A 373 8.51 12.66 35.07
CA VAL A 373 8.71 11.20 35.04
C VAL A 373 7.41 10.46 34.69
N ALA A 374 6.26 11.12 34.89
CA ALA A 374 4.93 10.61 34.60
C ALA A 374 4.68 10.31 33.10
N SER A 375 5.37 10.96 32.15
CA SER A 375 5.11 10.76 30.71
C SER A 375 5.75 9.50 30.10
N TRP A 376 6.46 8.70 30.90
CA TRP A 376 7.25 7.55 30.43
C TRP A 376 6.72 6.19 30.92
N ALA A 377 5.69 6.20 31.76
CA ALA A 377 5.10 5.01 32.38
C ALA A 377 3.88 4.44 31.60
N SER A 378 3.45 5.11 30.53
CA SER A 378 2.41 4.68 29.58
C SER A 378 3.03 4.19 28.28
#